data_AF-A0A9E2ZGE6-F1
#
_entry.id   AF-A0A9E2ZGE6-F1
#
_cell.length_a   1.000
_cell.length_b   1.000
_cell.length_c   1.000
_cell.angle_alpha   90.00
_cell.angle_beta   90.00
_cell.angle_gamma   90.00
#
_symmetry.space_group_name_H-M   'P 1'
#
loop_
_entity.id
_entity.type
_entity.pdbx_description
1 polymer ?
#
loop_
_entity_poly.entity_id
_entity_poly.type
_entity_poly.pdbx_seq_one_letter_code
_entity_poly.pdbx_strand_id
1 'polypeptide(L)'
;MHDLNSTAGIVAIAAGAVAVVALVTSIGLALRLRRVRADQLTVLGGRNEDLVAHAAGLQAQFQQLHQYVEDAAAHLDDRVRATEQRLDHTMAYRSLIRYDAYGEMSGERSTSIALLDATCSGIVMSSIHHRDQARVYAKEVRDGQPELE
;
A
#
# COMPACT_ATOMS: atom_id res chain seq x y z
N MET A 1 -64.84 -56.74 -19.32
CA MET A 1 -63.60 -56.80 -20.11
C MET A 1 -63.83 -56.37 -21.58
N HIS A 2 -64.57 -55.27 -21.84
CA HIS A 2 -64.75 -54.75 -23.21
C HIS A 2 -64.27 -53.30 -23.38
N ASP A 3 -63.90 -52.60 -22.29
CA ASP A 3 -63.44 -51.19 -22.36
C ASP A 3 -61.93 -51.03 -22.58
N LEU A 4 -61.15 -52.12 -22.53
CA LEU A 4 -59.69 -52.10 -22.73
C LEU A 4 -59.29 -52.01 -24.22
N ASN A 5 -60.22 -52.24 -25.16
CA ASN A 5 -60.01 -52.13 -26.61
C ASN A 5 -60.55 -50.82 -27.22
N SER A 6 -61.07 -49.89 -26.40
CA SER A 6 -61.42 -48.55 -26.86
C SER A 6 -60.15 -47.72 -27.08
N THR A 7 -60.12 -46.86 -28.12
CA THR A 7 -58.99 -45.93 -28.39
C THR A 7 -58.60 -45.15 -27.14
N ALA A 8 -59.58 -44.80 -26.29
CA ALA A 8 -59.34 -44.12 -25.01
C ALA A 8 -58.57 -45.00 -24.00
N GLY A 9 -58.84 -46.31 -23.95
CA GLY A 9 -58.14 -47.26 -23.07
C GLY A 9 -56.68 -47.46 -23.46
N ILE A 10 -56.39 -47.56 -24.76
CA ILE A 10 -55.03 -47.68 -25.29
C ILE A 10 -54.23 -46.39 -25.00
N VAL A 11 -54.84 -45.22 -25.21
CA VAL A 11 -54.21 -43.93 -24.90
C VAL A 11 -53.94 -43.77 -23.40
N ALA A 12 -54.87 -44.21 -22.53
CA ALA A 12 -54.68 -44.16 -21.08
C ALA A 12 -53.52 -45.06 -20.60
N ILE A 13 -53.42 -46.28 -21.13
CA ILE A 13 -52.32 -47.20 -20.81
C ILE A 13 -50.98 -46.66 -21.34
N ALA A 14 -50.95 -46.12 -22.56
CA ALA A 14 -49.77 -45.51 -23.14
C ALA A 14 -49.29 -44.29 -22.34
N ALA A 15 -50.21 -43.41 -21.94
CA ALA A 15 -49.90 -42.24 -21.10
C ALA A 15 -49.38 -42.66 -19.72
N GLY A 16 -49.97 -43.69 -19.11
CA GLY A 16 -49.50 -44.27 -17.85
C GLY A 16 -48.08 -44.84 -17.96
N ALA A 17 -47.79 -45.57 -19.04
CA ALA A 17 -46.45 -46.10 -19.28
C ALA A 17 -45.40 -44.99 -19.45
N VAL A 18 -45.73 -43.93 -20.20
CA VAL A 18 -44.84 -42.77 -20.37
C VAL A 18 -44.60 -42.05 -19.04
N ALA A 19 -45.64 -41.87 -18.23
CA ALA A 19 -45.53 -41.24 -16.92
C ALA A 19 -44.61 -42.03 -15.97
N VAL A 20 -44.72 -43.36 -15.97
CA VAL A 20 -43.84 -44.23 -15.16
C VAL A 20 -42.39 -44.13 -15.64
N VAL A 21 -42.15 -44.17 -16.95
CA VAL A 21 -40.79 -44.02 -17.50
C VAL A 21 -40.19 -42.66 -17.14
N ALA A 22 -40.96 -41.58 -17.26
CA ALA A 22 -40.54 -40.24 -16.88
C ALA A 22 -40.24 -40.12 -15.37
N LEU A 23 -41.04 -40.77 -14.52
CA LEU A 23 -40.82 -40.79 -13.08
C LEU A 23 -39.52 -41.54 -12.73
N VAL A 24 -39.30 -42.70 -13.35
CA VAL A 24 -38.11 -43.53 -13.14
C VAL A 24 -36.84 -42.80 -13.60
N THR A 25 -36.88 -42.13 -14.76
CA THR A 25 -35.74 -41.35 -15.24
C THR A 25 -35.49 -40.12 -14.36
N SER A 26 -36.54 -39.43 -13.92
CA SER A 26 -36.43 -38.31 -12.98
C SER A 26 -35.80 -38.75 -11.65
N ILE A 27 -36.25 -39.87 -11.08
CA ILE A 27 -35.67 -40.43 -9.85
C ILE A 27 -34.21 -40.84 -10.09
N GLY A 28 -33.90 -41.50 -11.21
CA GLY A 28 -32.54 -41.89 -11.57
C GLY A 28 -31.59 -40.68 -11.70
N LEU A 29 -32.03 -39.61 -12.36
CA LEU A 29 -31.28 -38.36 -12.47
C LEU A 29 -31.09 -37.69 -11.10
N ALA A 30 -32.13 -37.66 -10.27
CA ALA A 30 -32.04 -37.11 -8.92
C ALA A 30 -31.05 -37.88 -8.03
N LEU A 31 -31.05 -39.22 -8.12
CA LEU A 31 -30.09 -40.06 -7.40
C LEU A 31 -28.66 -39.89 -7.93
N ARG A 32 -28.49 -39.80 -9.26
CA ARG A 32 -27.17 -39.58 -9.87
C ARG A 32 -26.61 -38.21 -9.49
N LEU A 33 -27.45 -37.16 -9.47
CA LEU A 33 -27.08 -35.83 -8.99
C LEU A 33 -26.73 -35.81 -7.50
N ARG A 34 -27.48 -36.55 -6.67
CA ARG A 34 -27.16 -36.71 -5.25
C ARG A 34 -25.83 -37.40 -5.04
N ARG A 35 -25.52 -38.44 -5.82
CA ARG A 35 -24.26 -39.17 -5.72
C ARG A 35 -23.07 -38.36 -6.21
N VAL A 36 -23.21 -37.64 -7.32
CA VAL A 36 -22.16 -36.73 -7.81
C VAL A 36 -21.89 -35.60 -6.81
N ARG A 37 -22.94 -35.03 -6.21
CA ARG A 37 -22.77 -34.04 -5.13
C ARG A 37 -22.11 -34.64 -3.89
N ALA A 38 -22.42 -35.89 -3.53
CA ALA A 38 -21.78 -36.60 -2.42
C ALA A 38 -20.31 -36.93 -2.67
N ASP A 39 -19.95 -37.36 -3.89
CA ASP A 39 -18.57 -37.69 -4.24
C ASP A 39 -17.71 -36.41 -4.39
N GLN A 40 -18.29 -35.30 -4.83
CA GLN A 40 -17.63 -33.99 -4.83
C GLN A 40 -17.31 -33.50 -3.41
N LEU A 41 -18.13 -33.84 -2.41
CA LEU A 41 -17.91 -33.50 -1.00
C LEU A 41 -16.72 -34.25 -0.40
N THR A 42 -16.39 -35.45 -0.88
CA THR A 42 -15.28 -36.26 -0.34
C THR A 42 -13.91 -35.83 -0.85
N VAL A 43 -13.83 -35.26 -2.06
CA VAL A 43 -12.55 -34.83 -2.67
C VAL A 43 -12.07 -33.47 -2.13
N LEU A 44 -12.93 -32.71 -1.44
CA LEU A 44 -12.64 -31.35 -0.92
C LEU A 44 -12.33 -31.27 0.59
N GLY A 45 -12.04 -32.39 1.25
CA GLY A 45 -11.44 -32.35 2.60
C GLY A 45 -12.40 -32.00 3.74
N GLY A 46 -13.63 -32.52 3.71
CA GLY A 46 -14.46 -32.66 4.92
C GLY A 46 -14.97 -31.38 5.59
N ARG A 47 -14.86 -30.20 4.95
CA ARG A 47 -15.51 -28.97 5.42
C ARG A 47 -16.70 -28.63 4.54
N ASN A 48 -17.84 -28.52 5.21
CA ASN A 48 -19.17 -28.30 4.67
C ASN A 48 -19.35 -26.83 4.23
N GLU A 49 -18.52 -26.32 3.31
CA GLU A 49 -18.63 -24.95 2.80
C GLU A 49 -18.67 -24.93 1.27
N ASP A 50 -19.71 -24.29 0.75
CA ASP A 50 -19.93 -23.98 -0.66
C ASP A 50 -18.66 -23.31 -1.25
N LEU A 51 -18.17 -23.80 -2.40
CA LEU A 51 -17.01 -23.21 -3.09
C LEU A 51 -17.22 -21.72 -3.38
N VAL A 52 -18.49 -21.31 -3.58
CA VAL A 52 -18.86 -19.91 -3.74
C VAL A 52 -18.62 -19.13 -2.45
N ALA A 53 -18.94 -19.70 -1.28
CA ALA A 53 -18.68 -19.08 0.02
C ALA A 53 -17.17 -18.96 0.30
N HIS A 54 -16.38 -19.97 -0.06
CA HIS A 54 -14.92 -19.91 0.09
C HIS A 54 -14.30 -18.86 -0.85
N ALA A 55 -14.71 -18.82 -2.12
CA ALA A 55 -14.25 -17.82 -3.08
C ALA A 55 -14.65 -16.40 -2.66
N ALA A 56 -15.88 -16.21 -2.15
CA ALA A 56 -16.32 -14.94 -1.60
C ALA A 56 -15.50 -14.52 -0.37
N GLY A 57 -15.15 -15.47 0.51
CA GLY A 57 -14.28 -15.23 1.66
C GLY A 57 -12.86 -14.81 1.26
N LEU A 58 -12.27 -15.49 0.28
CA LEU A 58 -10.96 -15.10 -0.27
C LEU A 58 -10.99 -13.73 -0.93
N GLN A 59 -12.06 -13.43 -1.69
CA GLN A 59 -12.23 -12.12 -2.31
C GLN A 59 -12.35 -11.00 -1.27
N ALA A 60 -13.11 -11.22 -0.20
CA ALA A 60 -13.23 -10.28 0.91
C ALA A 60 -11.88 -10.06 1.60
N GLN A 61 -11.11 -11.13 1.85
CA GLN A 61 -9.76 -11.02 2.42
C GLN A 61 -8.81 -10.26 1.50
N PHE A 62 -8.86 -10.52 0.18
CA PHE A 62 -8.06 -9.79 -0.80
C PHE A 62 -8.41 -8.30 -0.84
N GLN A 63 -9.70 -7.96 -0.79
CA GLN A 63 -10.15 -6.57 -0.75
C GLN A 63 -9.67 -5.86 0.52
N GLN A 64 -9.78 -6.52 1.68
CA GLN A 64 -9.28 -5.99 2.95
C GLN A 64 -7.77 -5.77 2.92
N LEU A 65 -7.01 -6.73 2.38
CA LEU A 65 -5.56 -6.60 2.24
C LEU A 65 -5.19 -5.47 1.28
N HIS A 66 -5.90 -5.35 0.16
CA HIS A 66 -5.67 -4.29 -0.81
C HIS A 66 -5.88 -2.91 -0.18
N GLN A 67 -7.01 -2.72 0.52
CA GLN A 67 -7.31 -1.49 1.22
C GLN A 67 -6.26 -1.17 2.30
N TYR A 68 -5.83 -2.18 3.07
CA TYR A 68 -4.77 -2.00 4.07
C TYR A 68 -3.44 -1.54 3.42
N VAL A 69 -3.09 -2.10 2.26
CA VAL A 69 -1.88 -1.72 1.53
C VAL A 69 -1.99 -0.29 1.00
N GLU A 70 -3.15 0.11 0.47
CA GLU A 70 -3.40 1.48 0.02
C GLU A 70 -3.29 2.49 1.17
N ASP A 71 -3.94 2.21 2.31
CA ASP A 71 -3.89 3.06 3.50
C ASP A 71 -2.46 3.15 4.06
N ALA A 72 -1.73 2.04 4.09
CA ALA A 72 -0.33 2.02 4.53
C ALA A 72 0.57 2.83 3.57
N ALA A 73 0.35 2.73 2.26
CA ALA A 73 1.09 3.49 1.27
C ALA A 73 0.82 4.99 1.41
N ALA A 74 -0.44 5.40 1.57
CA ALA A 74 -0.83 6.79 1.79
C ALA A 74 -0.18 7.37 3.06
N HIS A 75 -0.25 6.66 4.18
CA HIS A 75 0.39 7.09 5.42
C HIS A 75 1.92 7.19 5.31
N LEU A 76 2.57 6.31 4.56
CA LEU A 76 4.01 6.39 4.31
C LEU A 76 4.36 7.62 3.48
N ASP A 77 3.61 7.89 2.42
CA ASP A 77 3.78 9.07 1.56
C ASP A 77 3.66 10.37 2.36
N ASP A 78 2.65 10.49 3.21
CA ASP A 78 2.46 11.65 4.09
C ASP A 78 3.63 11.84 5.07
N ARG A 79 4.12 10.74 5.66
CA ARG A 79 5.27 10.80 6.57
C ARG A 79 6.57 11.17 5.86
N VAL A 80 6.77 10.68 4.65
CA VAL A 80 7.94 11.03 3.82
C VAL A 80 7.89 12.52 3.49
N ARG A 81 6.76 13.02 2.96
CA ARG A 81 6.59 14.46 2.68
C ARG A 81 6.83 15.33 3.91
N ALA A 82 6.27 14.96 5.05
CA ALA A 82 6.48 15.72 6.29
C ALA A 82 7.95 15.70 6.75
N THR A 83 8.69 14.63 6.45
CA THR A 83 10.12 14.55 6.76
C THR A 83 10.95 15.38 5.79
N GLU A 84 10.66 15.30 4.49
CA GLU A 84 11.31 16.09 3.44
C GLU A 84 11.14 17.60 3.69
N GLN A 85 9.92 18.06 3.98
CA GLN A 85 9.66 19.47 4.33
C GLN A 85 10.47 19.95 5.54
N ARG A 86 10.75 19.07 6.51
CA ARG A 86 11.59 19.41 7.68
C ARG A 86 13.07 19.44 7.33
N LEU A 87 13.51 18.60 6.37
CA LEU A 87 14.90 18.54 5.92
C LEU A 87 15.28 19.73 5.05
N ASP A 88 14.35 20.26 4.23
CA ASP A 88 14.61 21.40 3.34
C ASP A 88 15.13 22.64 4.06
N HIS A 89 14.72 22.86 5.31
CA HIS A 89 15.15 24.00 6.12
C HIS A 89 16.25 23.65 7.13
N THR A 90 16.83 22.45 7.04
CA THR A 90 17.94 22.02 7.91
C THR A 90 19.28 22.42 7.30
N MET A 91 20.23 22.82 8.17
CA MET A 91 21.61 23.10 7.77
C MET A 91 22.30 21.82 7.28
N ALA A 92 22.52 21.72 5.97
CA ALA A 92 23.18 20.60 5.32
C ALA A 92 24.72 20.74 5.36
N TYR A 93 25.22 21.96 5.19
CA TYR A 93 26.64 22.27 5.17
C TYR A 93 27.02 23.13 6.38
N ARG A 94 28.01 22.66 7.13
CA ARG A 94 28.59 23.39 8.27
C ARG A 94 30.10 23.31 8.22
N SER A 95 30.77 24.44 8.41
CA SER A 95 32.23 24.49 8.51
C SER A 95 32.66 25.59 9.44
N LEU A 96 33.68 25.33 10.26
CA LEU A 96 34.32 26.28 11.16
C LEU A 96 35.79 26.33 10.81
N ILE A 97 36.29 27.52 10.48
CA ILE A 97 37.71 27.75 10.18
C ILE A 97 38.25 28.77 11.17
N ARG A 98 39.40 28.47 11.76
CA ARG A 98 40.16 29.37 12.62
C ARG A 98 41.38 29.86 11.85
N TYR A 99 41.71 31.13 12.01
CA TYR A 99 42.82 31.77 11.31
C TYR A 99 43.38 32.96 12.09
N ASP A 100 44.56 33.40 11.71
CA ASP A 100 45.11 34.69 12.11
C ASP A 100 44.78 35.74 11.05
N ALA A 101 43.91 36.70 11.40
CA ALA A 101 43.46 37.75 10.48
C ALA A 101 44.46 38.90 10.33
N TYR A 102 45.42 39.04 11.25
CA TYR A 102 46.33 40.17 11.30
C TYR A 102 47.81 39.76 11.19
N GLY A 103 48.16 38.49 11.39
CA GLY A 103 49.55 38.03 11.37
C GLY A 103 50.38 38.49 12.58
N GLU A 104 49.74 39.20 13.52
CA GLU A 104 50.36 39.91 14.64
C GLU A 104 50.12 39.20 15.98
N MET A 105 49.15 38.28 16.05
CA MET A 105 48.77 37.62 17.30
C MET A 105 49.05 36.13 17.25
N SER A 106 49.87 35.66 18.21
CA SER A 106 50.06 34.24 18.46
C SER A 106 48.72 33.58 18.83
N GLY A 107 48.24 32.73 17.93
CA GLY A 107 47.01 31.94 18.08
C GLY A 107 45.94 32.34 17.08
N GLU A 108 45.46 31.36 16.30
CA GLU A 108 44.32 31.48 15.38
C GLU A 108 43.03 31.78 16.15
N ARG A 109 42.86 33.04 16.56
CA ARG A 109 41.74 33.53 17.37
C ARG A 109 40.60 34.05 16.51
N SER A 110 40.87 34.48 15.28
CA SER A 110 39.80 34.82 14.34
C SER A 110 39.14 33.54 13.84
N THR A 111 37.83 33.59 13.67
CA THR A 111 37.01 32.41 13.37
C THR A 111 35.92 32.77 12.38
N SER A 112 35.73 31.94 11.36
CA SER A 112 34.59 32.02 10.46
C SER A 112 33.79 30.72 10.49
N ILE A 113 32.46 30.83 10.51
CA ILE A 113 31.53 29.70 10.43
C ILE A 113 30.56 29.91 9.27
N ALA A 114 30.36 28.86 8.47
CA ALA A 114 29.32 28.80 7.45
C ALA A 114 28.25 27.81 7.90
N LEU A 115 26.98 28.23 7.86
CA LEU A 115 25.81 27.42 8.15
C LEU A 115 24.87 27.58 6.95
N LEU A 116 24.88 26.59 6.05
CA LEU A 116 24.11 26.60 4.81
C LEU A 116 23.20 25.38 4.71
N ASP A 117 22.03 25.55 4.12
CA ASP A 117 21.11 24.49 3.73
C ASP A 117 21.56 23.76 2.46
N ALA A 118 20.77 22.80 1.99
CA ALA A 118 21.07 22.01 0.79
C ALA A 118 21.09 22.85 -0.51
N THR A 119 20.48 24.04 -0.52
CA THR A 119 20.49 24.99 -1.65
C THR A 119 21.71 25.91 -1.62
N CYS A 120 22.64 25.71 -0.68
CA CYS A 120 23.75 26.62 -0.40
C CYS A 120 23.28 28.01 0.04
N SER A 121 22.10 28.10 0.66
CA SER A 121 21.56 29.33 1.25
C SER A 121 21.69 29.28 2.77
N GLY A 122 21.89 30.44 3.41
CA GLY A 122 22.04 30.51 4.86
C GLY A 122 22.90 31.68 5.28
N ILE A 123 23.76 31.47 6.28
CA ILE A 123 24.58 32.54 6.86
C ILE A 123 26.05 32.15 6.94
N VAL A 124 26.90 33.14 6.73
CA VAL A 124 28.33 33.08 7.06
C VAL A 124 28.62 34.14 8.10
N MET A 125 29.20 33.73 9.23
CA MET A 125 29.61 34.62 10.30
C MET A 125 31.13 34.61 10.44
N SER A 126 31.73 35.78 10.58
CA SER A 126 33.17 35.94 10.79
C SER A 126 33.41 36.80 12.03
N SER A 127 34.12 36.25 13.01
CA SER A 127 34.64 36.97 14.16
C SER A 127 36.12 37.26 13.93
N ILE A 128 36.46 38.53 13.74
CA ILE A 128 37.83 39.01 13.58
C ILE A 128 38.31 39.55 14.92
N HIS A 129 39.29 38.87 15.50
CA HIS A 129 39.81 39.18 16.82
C HIS A 129 41.03 40.11 16.72
N HIS A 130 40.97 41.24 17.40
CA HIS A 130 42.05 42.20 17.61
C HIS A 130 42.44 42.25 19.10
N ARG A 131 43.56 42.89 19.44
CA ARG A 131 44.20 42.77 20.77
C ARG A 131 43.26 43.11 21.93
N ASP A 132 42.44 44.13 21.71
CA ASP A 132 41.56 44.71 22.73
C ASP A 132 40.06 44.58 22.38
N GLN A 133 39.72 44.01 21.21
CA GLN A 133 38.33 43.93 20.74
C GLN A 133 38.12 42.84 19.68
N ALA A 134 36.90 42.32 19.56
CA ALA A 134 36.50 41.43 18.46
C ALA A 134 35.35 42.06 17.68
N ARG A 135 35.45 42.06 16.35
CA ARG A 135 34.37 42.48 15.44
C ARG A 135 33.71 41.24 14.85
N VAL A 136 32.38 41.22 14.85
CA VAL A 136 31.61 40.13 14.27
C VAL A 136 30.88 40.65 13.03
N TYR A 137 31.04 39.94 11.92
CA TYR A 137 30.34 40.17 10.67
C TYR A 137 29.41 38.98 10.42
N ALA A 138 28.23 39.25 9.87
CA ALA A 138 27.31 38.24 9.38
C ALA A 138 26.88 38.65 7.98
N LYS A 139 26.91 37.70 7.04
CA LYS A 139 26.38 37.88 5.69
C LYS A 139 25.41 36.76 5.38
N GLU A 140 24.29 37.12 4.76
CA GLU A 140 23.41 36.13 4.15
C GLU A 140 24.04 35.62 2.85
N VAL A 141 23.86 34.33 2.59
CA VAL A 141 24.21 33.68 1.33
C VAL A 141 22.91 33.14 0.73
N ARG A 142 22.66 33.43 -0.54
CA ARG A 142 21.50 32.96 -1.30
C ARG A 142 21.99 32.22 -2.54
N ASP A 143 21.64 30.95 -2.66
CA ASP A 143 22.04 30.10 -3.79
C ASP A 143 23.56 30.12 -4.04
N GLY A 144 24.34 30.11 -2.97
CA GLY A 144 25.81 30.19 -3.02
C GLY A 144 26.39 31.58 -3.34
N GLN A 145 25.55 32.62 -3.48
CA GLN A 145 25.98 34.00 -3.70
C GLN A 145 25.88 34.81 -2.41
N PRO A 146 26.94 35.54 -2.00
CA PRO A 146 26.88 36.41 -0.84
C PRO A 146 26.03 37.65 -1.13
N GLU A 147 25.32 38.14 -0.12
CA GLU A 147 24.68 39.45 -0.18
C GLU A 147 25.74 40.54 -0.48
N LEU A 148 25.48 41.31 -1.54
CA LEU A 148 26.28 42.45 -1.95
C LEU A 148 25.74 43.68 -1.21
N GLU A 149 26.53 44.15 -0.25
CA GLU A 149 26.39 45.50 0.33
C GLU A 149 27.39 46.43 -0.35
#